data_AF-X0RTL9-F1
#
_entry.id   AF-X0RTL9-F1
#
_cell.length_a   1.000
_cell.length_b   1.000
_cell.length_c   1.000
_cell.angle_alpha   90.00
_cell.angle_beta   90.00
_cell.angle_gamma   90.00
#
_symmetry.space_group_name_H-M   'P 1'
#
loop_
_entity.id
_entity.type
_entity.pdbx_description
1 polymer ?
#
loop_
_entity_poly.entity_id
_entity_poly.type
_entity_poly.pdbx_seq_one_letter_code
_entity_poly.pdbx_strand_id
1 'polypeptide(L)'
;MTGASDARTQEAMADSVLDKNELYNTLIERYFKAQLAIIAAYLREDAYDTLQQTDHMAERLFEEGFISRVDRLEAQSALADAKSESVNANNDARLAMIALQRLLRTDYRIKPTTPLFVSSRPLPDVSYFQDLALNNHPGLQKVAAKRAQAQQLHALSDTGYKLRYYYTVMVR
;
A
#
# COMPACT_ATOMS: atom_id res chain seq x y z
N MET A 1 -1.26 41.37 -5.68
CA MET A 1 -0.35 40.29 -6.12
C MET A 1 -0.04 39.26 -5.02
N THR A 2 -0.34 39.54 -3.74
CA THR A 2 -0.10 38.64 -2.59
C THR A 2 -1.00 37.39 -2.60
N GLY A 3 -2.32 37.54 -2.76
CA GLY A 3 -3.25 36.40 -2.69
C GLY A 3 -3.04 35.29 -3.72
N ALA A 4 -2.56 35.61 -4.93
CA ALA A 4 -2.27 34.60 -5.95
C ALA A 4 -0.98 33.81 -5.64
N SER A 5 -0.03 34.44 -4.94
CA SER A 5 1.19 33.80 -4.44
C SER A 5 0.87 32.88 -3.26
N ASP A 6 -0.04 33.31 -2.38
CA ASP A 6 -0.49 32.52 -1.22
C ASP A 6 -1.25 31.26 -1.66
N ALA A 7 -2.13 31.38 -2.66
CA ALA A 7 -2.86 30.24 -3.21
C ALA A 7 -1.94 29.20 -3.88
N ARG A 8 -0.90 29.64 -4.60
CA ARG A 8 0.12 28.74 -5.17
C ARG A 8 0.94 28.04 -4.09
N THR A 9 1.24 28.74 -3.00
CA THR A 9 1.96 28.17 -1.87
C THR A 9 1.11 27.10 -1.17
N GLN A 10 -0.18 27.37 -0.95
CA GLN A 10 -1.13 26.39 -0.39
C GLN A 10 -1.30 25.16 -1.30
N GLU A 11 -1.38 25.34 -2.61
CA GLU A 11 -1.41 24.23 -3.56
C GLU A 11 -0.16 23.34 -3.45
N ALA A 12 1.03 23.94 -3.46
CA ALA A 12 2.29 23.20 -3.35
C ALA A 12 2.43 22.47 -2.01
N MET A 13 1.96 23.08 -0.90
CA MET A 13 1.93 22.43 0.41
C MET A 13 0.98 21.22 0.40
N ALA A 14 -0.22 21.37 -0.16
CA ALA A 14 -1.18 20.27 -0.26
C ALA A 14 -0.64 19.09 -1.10
N ASP A 15 0.04 19.39 -2.21
CA ASP A 15 0.71 18.38 -3.04
C ASP A 15 1.81 17.64 -2.27
N SER A 16 2.66 18.38 -1.53
CA SER A 16 3.68 17.74 -0.70
C SER A 16 3.10 16.82 0.38
N VAL A 17 1.94 17.15 0.96
CA VAL A 17 1.27 16.28 1.93
C VAL A 17 0.71 15.03 1.26
N LEU A 18 0.11 15.16 0.07
CA LEU A 18 -0.40 14.01 -0.71
C LEU A 18 0.72 13.04 -1.05
N ASP A 19 1.84 13.53 -1.60
CA ASP A 19 2.99 12.71 -1.96
C ASP A 19 3.58 11.97 -0.74
N LYS A 20 3.65 12.65 0.41
CA LYS A 20 4.11 12.04 1.67
C LYS A 20 3.17 10.94 2.13
N ASN A 21 1.86 11.17 2.07
CA ASN A 21 0.86 10.18 2.47
C ASN A 21 0.92 8.94 1.56
N GLU A 22 1.10 9.13 0.25
CA GLU A 22 1.27 8.02 -0.70
C GLU A 22 2.54 7.21 -0.41
N LEU A 23 3.66 7.89 -0.11
CA LEU A 23 4.90 7.23 0.27
C LEU A 23 4.75 6.43 1.57
N TYR A 24 4.06 6.99 2.58
CA TYR A 24 3.78 6.28 3.82
C TYR A 24 2.89 5.05 3.61
N ASN A 25 1.84 5.17 2.81
CA ASN A 25 0.98 4.02 2.48
C ASN A 25 1.79 2.93 1.78
N THR A 26 2.60 3.30 0.80
CA THR A 26 3.50 2.38 0.09
C THR A 26 4.47 1.69 1.04
N LEU A 27 5.03 2.44 2.00
CA LEU A 27 5.92 1.90 3.02
C LEU A 27 5.21 0.89 3.93
N ILE A 28 4.05 1.27 4.48
CA ILE A 28 3.24 0.42 5.36
C ILE A 28 2.89 -0.88 4.63
N GLU A 29 2.39 -0.78 3.40
CA GLU A 29 2.05 -1.95 2.60
C GLU A 29 3.25 -2.86 2.34
N ARG A 30 4.37 -2.32 1.85
CA ARG A 30 5.55 -3.15 1.54
C ARG A 30 6.12 -3.79 2.80
N TYR A 31 6.13 -3.05 3.91
CA TYR A 31 6.59 -3.55 5.20
C TYR A 31 5.78 -4.75 5.66
N PHE A 32 4.45 -4.64 5.74
CA PHE A 32 3.60 -5.73 6.21
C PHE A 32 3.47 -6.86 5.19
N LYS A 33 3.51 -6.58 3.88
CA LYS A 33 3.59 -7.63 2.83
C LYS A 33 4.85 -8.48 2.98
N ALA A 34 6.01 -7.85 3.21
CA ALA A 34 7.26 -8.58 3.43
C ALA A 34 7.22 -9.43 4.70
N GLN A 35 6.68 -8.87 5.79
CA GLN A 35 6.52 -9.62 7.04
C GLN A 35 5.58 -10.82 6.89
N LEU A 36 4.43 -10.64 6.22
CA LEU A 36 3.47 -11.71 5.98
C LEU A 36 4.07 -12.81 5.10
N ALA A 37 4.77 -12.45 4.03
CA ALA A 37 5.41 -13.42 3.13
C ALA A 37 6.48 -14.25 3.85
N ILE A 38 7.25 -13.65 4.75
CA ILE A 38 8.22 -14.37 5.59
C ILE A 38 7.51 -15.40 6.49
N ILE A 39 6.43 -15.01 7.16
CA ILE A 39 5.64 -15.93 8.00
C ILE A 39 5.06 -17.07 7.17
N ALA A 40 4.52 -16.76 5.99
CA ALA A 40 3.98 -17.76 5.08
C ALA A 40 5.05 -18.75 4.59
N ALA A 41 6.26 -18.27 4.26
CA ALA A 41 7.38 -19.13 3.88
C ALA A 41 7.76 -20.09 5.00
N TYR A 42 7.87 -19.61 6.24
CA TYR A 42 8.13 -20.49 7.40
C TYR A 42 7.05 -21.56 7.57
N LEU A 43 5.77 -21.19 7.48
CA LEU A 43 4.69 -22.15 7.63
C LEU A 43 4.65 -23.21 6.52
N ARG A 44 4.99 -22.82 5.29
CA ARG A 44 5.05 -23.76 4.15
C ARG A 44 6.25 -24.69 4.23
N GLU A 45 7.38 -24.23 4.76
CA GLU A 45 8.53 -25.09 5.05
C GLU A 45 8.18 -26.12 6.15
N ASP A 46 7.59 -25.69 7.26
CA ASP A 46 7.13 -26.60 8.33
C ASP A 46 6.14 -27.65 7.82
N ALA A 47 5.22 -27.25 6.92
CA ALA A 47 4.27 -28.16 6.30
C ALA A 47 4.97 -29.18 5.37
N TYR A 48 5.96 -28.73 4.61
CA TYR A 48 6.79 -29.61 3.77
C TYR A 48 7.54 -30.64 4.61
N ASP A 49 8.22 -30.21 5.68
CA ASP A 49 8.96 -31.08 6.60
C ASP A 49 8.04 -32.12 7.26
N THR A 50 6.82 -31.70 7.63
CA THR A 50 5.80 -32.61 8.19
C THR A 50 5.40 -33.67 7.16
N LEU A 51 5.15 -33.26 5.91
CA LEU A 51 4.76 -34.19 4.85
C LEU A 51 5.89 -35.13 4.42
N GLN A 52 7.16 -34.75 4.59
CA GLN A 52 8.28 -35.69 4.40
C GLN A 52 8.18 -36.87 5.38
N GLN A 53 7.83 -36.60 6.64
CA GLN A 53 7.66 -37.64 7.65
C GLN A 53 6.44 -38.52 7.35
N THR A 54 5.33 -37.90 6.91
CA THR A 54 4.12 -38.62 6.49
C THR A 54 4.39 -39.52 5.28
N ASP A 55 5.11 -39.04 4.28
CA ASP A 55 5.47 -39.82 3.09
C ASP A 55 6.34 -41.03 3.45
N HIS A 56 7.34 -40.84 4.30
CA HIS A 56 8.19 -41.92 4.80
C HIS A 56 7.40 -42.96 5.61
N MET A 57 6.40 -42.54 6.38
CA MET A 57 5.50 -43.48 7.06
C MET A 57 4.63 -44.25 6.06
N ALA A 58 4.07 -43.59 5.05
CA ALA A 58 3.29 -44.21 4.00
C ALA A 58 4.12 -45.22 3.19
N GLU A 59 5.40 -44.93 2.93
CA GLU A 59 6.33 -45.85 2.29
C GLU A 59 6.45 -47.17 3.05
N ARG A 60 6.74 -47.12 4.36
CA ARG A 60 6.85 -48.33 5.18
C ARG A 60 5.55 -49.11 5.26
N LEU A 61 4.41 -48.43 5.44
CA LEU A 61 3.10 -49.08 5.47
C LEU A 61 2.78 -49.76 4.13
N PHE A 62 3.22 -49.19 3.02
CA PHE A 62 3.04 -49.79 1.69
C PHE A 62 3.90 -51.04 1.52
N GLU A 63 5.18 -50.98 1.93
CA GLU A 63 6.11 -52.12 1.89
C GLU A 63 5.63 -53.30 2.75
N GLU A 64 5.01 -53.02 3.89
CA GLU A 64 4.41 -54.01 4.78
C GLU A 64 3.02 -54.48 4.30
N GLY A 65 2.47 -53.88 3.24
CA GLY A 65 1.18 -54.24 2.64
C GLY A 65 -0.07 -53.72 3.39
N PHE A 66 0.10 -52.76 4.30
CA PHE A 66 -1.00 -52.17 5.08
C PHE A 66 -1.80 -51.10 4.32
N ILE A 67 -1.20 -50.43 3.34
CA ILE A 67 -1.89 -49.45 2.49
C ILE A 67 -1.77 -49.81 1.00
N SER A 68 -2.66 -49.26 0.18
CA SER A 68 -2.67 -49.50 -1.25
C SER A 68 -1.62 -48.65 -1.99
N ARG A 69 -1.38 -49.01 -3.26
CA ARG A 69 -0.57 -48.17 -4.16
C ARG A 69 -1.18 -46.78 -4.40
N VAL A 70 -2.51 -46.66 -4.34
CA VAL A 70 -3.20 -45.37 -4.49
C VAL A 70 -2.86 -44.47 -3.30
N ASP A 71 -2.97 -44.98 -2.07
CA ASP A 71 -2.64 -44.24 -0.84
C ASP A 71 -1.16 -43.78 -0.84
N ARG A 72 -0.25 -44.65 -1.32
CA ARG A 72 1.17 -44.28 -1.49
C ARG A 72 1.35 -43.13 -2.47
N LEU A 73 0.67 -43.16 -3.62
CA LEU A 73 0.74 -42.11 -4.64
C LEU A 73 0.15 -40.79 -4.16
N GLU A 74 -0.93 -40.82 -3.39
CA GLU A 74 -1.52 -39.63 -2.78
C GLU A 74 -0.54 -38.95 -1.82
N ALA A 75 0.16 -39.72 -0.97
CA ALA A 75 1.21 -39.19 -0.10
C ALA A 75 2.36 -38.53 -0.89
N GLN A 76 2.80 -39.16 -1.99
CA GLN A 76 3.85 -38.59 -2.86
C GLN A 76 3.38 -37.29 -3.53
N SER A 77 2.13 -37.25 -4.00
CA SER A 77 1.56 -36.05 -4.61
C SER A 77 1.50 -34.90 -3.60
N ALA A 78 0.98 -35.16 -2.40
CA ALA A 78 0.90 -34.16 -1.34
C ALA A 78 2.30 -33.61 -0.97
N LEU A 79 3.31 -34.48 -0.88
CA LEU A 79 4.68 -34.07 -0.63
C LEU A 79 5.25 -33.21 -1.77
N ALA A 80 5.00 -33.59 -3.03
CA ALA A 80 5.46 -32.85 -4.20
C ALA A 80 4.81 -31.45 -4.28
N ASP A 81 3.51 -31.37 -3.98
CA ASP A 81 2.77 -30.12 -3.93
C ASP A 81 3.31 -29.20 -2.83
N ALA A 82 3.49 -29.73 -1.61
CA ALA A 82 4.04 -28.96 -0.49
C ALA A 82 5.47 -28.45 -0.77
N LYS A 83 6.29 -29.25 -1.46
CA LYS A 83 7.64 -28.81 -1.88
C LYS A 83 7.56 -27.61 -2.81
N SER A 84 6.68 -27.67 -3.82
CA SER A 84 6.47 -26.59 -4.78
C SER A 84 5.99 -25.32 -4.07
N GLU A 85 5.00 -25.46 -3.19
CA GLU A 85 4.45 -24.36 -2.40
C GLU A 85 5.51 -23.73 -1.48
N SER A 86 6.35 -24.52 -0.81
CA SER A 86 7.43 -23.98 0.03
C SER A 86 8.45 -23.19 -0.79
N VAL A 87 8.88 -23.73 -1.94
CA VAL A 87 9.83 -23.02 -2.82
C VAL A 87 9.24 -21.69 -3.29
N ASN A 88 7.96 -21.68 -3.69
CA ASN A 88 7.27 -20.47 -4.12
C ASN A 88 7.17 -19.44 -2.99
N ALA A 89 6.74 -19.86 -1.80
CA ALA A 89 6.61 -18.98 -0.65
C ALA A 89 7.96 -18.37 -0.22
N ASN A 90 9.04 -19.15 -0.28
CA ASN A 90 10.41 -18.67 -0.03
C ASN A 90 10.84 -17.61 -1.05
N ASN A 91 10.52 -17.81 -2.34
CA ASN A 91 10.79 -16.83 -3.39
C ASN A 91 9.98 -15.55 -3.20
N ASP A 92 8.69 -15.66 -2.86
CA ASP A 92 7.82 -14.51 -2.58
C ASP A 92 8.33 -13.70 -1.39
N ALA A 93 8.74 -14.36 -0.30
CA ALA A 93 9.36 -13.71 0.85
C ALA A 93 10.63 -12.95 0.47
N ARG A 94 11.48 -13.54 -0.39
CA ARG A 94 12.69 -12.89 -0.90
C ARG A 94 12.38 -11.67 -1.76
N LEU A 95 11.44 -11.78 -2.70
CA LEU A 95 11.03 -10.69 -3.57
C LEU A 95 10.41 -9.53 -2.77
N ALA A 96 9.55 -9.83 -1.79
CA ALA A 96 8.95 -8.83 -0.94
C ALA A 96 10.00 -8.08 -0.09
N MET A 97 11.01 -8.79 0.44
CA MET A 97 12.13 -8.17 1.16
C MET A 97 12.97 -7.26 0.25
N ILE A 98 13.31 -7.71 -0.97
CA ILE A 98 14.05 -6.89 -1.95
C ILE A 98 13.26 -5.61 -2.28
N ALA A 99 11.94 -5.73 -2.43
CA ALA A 99 11.09 -4.60 -2.72
C ALA A 99 11.06 -3.58 -1.56
N LEU A 100 11.03 -4.05 -0.31
CA LEU A 100 11.13 -3.20 0.88
C LEU A 100 12.50 -2.52 0.98
N GLN A 101 13.59 -3.26 0.74
CA GLN A 101 14.96 -2.72 0.73
C GLN A 101 15.13 -1.62 -0.31
N ARG A 102 14.60 -1.82 -1.52
CA ARG A 102 14.63 -0.81 -2.59
C ARG A 102 13.86 0.45 -2.20
N LEU A 103 12.70 0.30 -1.55
CA LEU A 103 11.91 1.43 -1.06
C LEU A 103 12.67 2.21 0.02
N LEU A 104 13.33 1.51 0.93
CA LEU A 104 14.10 2.11 2.03
C LEU A 104 15.50 2.57 1.62
N ARG A 105 15.93 2.23 0.40
CA ARG A 105 17.27 2.52 -0.14
C ARG A 105 18.38 1.95 0.76
N THR A 106 18.17 0.71 1.20
CA THR A 106 19.09 -0.01 2.09
C THR A 106 19.63 -1.25 1.41
N ASP A 107 20.92 -1.53 1.60
CA ASP A 107 21.58 -2.69 0.98
C ASP A 107 21.57 -3.93 1.88
N TYR A 108 21.18 -3.76 3.15
CA TYR A 108 21.11 -4.83 4.16
C TYR A 108 19.67 -5.32 4.36
N ARG A 109 19.52 -6.55 4.87
CA ARG A 109 18.20 -7.13 5.16
C ARG A 109 17.54 -6.39 6.32
N ILE A 110 16.31 -5.94 6.12
CA ILE A 110 15.52 -5.29 7.16
C ILE A 110 14.89 -6.36 8.04
N LYS A 111 15.00 -6.19 9.37
CA LYS A 111 14.25 -6.99 10.34
C LYS A 111 13.01 -6.20 10.76
N PRO A 112 11.79 -6.62 10.37
CA PRO A 112 10.57 -6.00 10.85
C PRO A 112 10.50 -6.08 12.39
N THR A 113 10.34 -4.94 13.07
CA THR A 113 10.22 -4.85 14.54
C THR A 113 8.78 -4.64 14.99
N THR A 114 7.98 -3.94 14.19
CA THR A 114 6.53 -3.83 14.40
C THR A 114 5.88 -5.17 14.01
N PRO A 115 5.13 -5.82 14.91
CA PRO A 115 4.48 -7.09 14.62
C PRO A 115 3.31 -6.92 13.65
N LEU A 116 3.02 -7.98 12.89
CA LEU A 116 1.80 -8.06 12.09
C LEU A 116 0.60 -8.04 13.05
N PHE A 117 -0.38 -7.20 12.76
CA PHE A 117 -1.57 -7.04 13.59
C PHE A 117 -2.83 -7.22 12.75
N VAL A 118 -3.92 -7.60 13.41
CA VAL A 118 -5.26 -7.60 12.85
C VAL A 118 -6.09 -6.62 13.68
N SER A 119 -6.67 -5.61 13.04
CA SER A 119 -7.61 -4.71 13.71
C SER A 119 -8.97 -5.38 13.81
N SER A 120 -9.32 -5.85 15.00
CA SER A 120 -10.63 -6.46 15.30
C SER A 120 -11.70 -5.44 15.72
N ARG A 121 -11.35 -4.15 15.77
CA ARG A 121 -12.31 -3.09 16.12
C ARG A 121 -13.34 -2.94 15.00
N PRO A 122 -14.64 -2.80 15.33
CA PRO A 122 -15.65 -2.50 14.32
C PRO A 122 -15.29 -1.19 13.62
N LEU A 123 -15.45 -1.18 12.29
CA LEU A 123 -15.27 0.05 11.52
C LEU A 123 -16.33 1.06 11.95
N PRO A 124 -15.95 2.34 12.18
CA PRO A 124 -16.91 3.43 12.27
C PRO A 124 -17.82 3.47 11.04
N ASP A 125 -18.95 4.16 11.16
CA ASP A 125 -19.84 4.45 10.03
C ASP A 125 -19.10 5.25 8.93
N VAL A 126 -19.59 5.17 7.70
CA VAL A 126 -19.06 5.91 6.56
C VAL A 126 -19.08 7.42 6.82
N SER A 127 -20.07 7.96 7.54
CA SER A 127 -20.15 9.39 7.86
C SER A 127 -18.93 9.88 8.63
N TYR A 128 -18.42 9.07 9.56
CA TYR A 128 -17.21 9.39 10.31
C TYR A 128 -16.01 9.62 9.37
N PHE A 129 -15.85 8.78 8.36
CA PHE A 129 -14.76 8.92 7.39
C PHE A 129 -15.00 10.08 6.41
N GLN A 130 -16.25 10.36 6.05
CA GLN A 130 -16.62 11.51 5.23
C GLN A 130 -16.27 12.81 5.95
N ASP A 131 -16.67 12.95 7.22
CA ASP A 131 -16.35 14.12 8.04
C ASP A 131 -14.84 14.28 8.23
N LEU A 132 -14.13 13.18 8.46
CA LEU A 132 -12.67 13.19 8.59
C LEU A 132 -11.99 13.66 7.31
N ALA A 133 -12.48 13.22 6.14
CA ALA A 133 -11.99 13.67 4.84
C ALA A 133 -12.32 15.14 4.57
N LEU A 134 -13.56 15.57 4.80
CA LEU A 134 -13.98 16.96 4.62
C LEU A 134 -13.11 17.95 5.40
N ASN A 135 -12.72 17.57 6.63
CA ASN A 135 -11.95 18.43 7.51
C ASN A 135 -10.43 18.36 7.27
N ASN A 136 -9.89 17.22 6.86
CA ASN A 136 -8.43 17.00 6.88
C ASN A 136 -7.83 16.65 5.52
N HIS A 137 -8.63 16.39 4.47
CA HIS A 137 -8.08 15.87 3.22
C HIS A 137 -7.34 16.96 2.42
N PRO A 138 -6.03 16.81 2.17
CA PRO A 138 -5.23 17.83 1.48
C PRO A 138 -5.71 18.08 0.04
N GLY A 139 -6.28 17.06 -0.62
CA GLY A 139 -6.91 17.24 -1.94
C GLY A 139 -8.09 18.22 -1.94
N LEU A 140 -8.87 18.29 -0.85
CA LEU A 140 -9.96 19.26 -0.74
C LEU A 140 -9.41 20.67 -0.46
N GLN A 141 -8.36 20.77 0.36
CA GLN A 141 -7.64 22.03 0.58
C GLN A 141 -7.06 22.58 -0.73
N LYS A 142 -6.50 21.71 -1.59
CA LYS A 142 -6.03 22.07 -2.94
C LYS A 142 -7.15 22.61 -3.83
N VAL A 143 -8.31 21.96 -3.85
CA VAL A 143 -9.48 22.43 -4.62
C VAL A 143 -9.94 23.80 -4.12
N ALA A 144 -9.97 24.02 -2.80
CA ALA A 144 -10.31 25.31 -2.20
C ALA A 144 -9.31 26.41 -2.61
N ALA A 145 -8.01 26.12 -2.59
CA ALA A 145 -6.97 27.05 -3.03
C ALA A 145 -7.11 27.43 -4.52
N LYS A 146 -7.38 26.46 -5.40
CA LYS A 146 -7.63 26.72 -6.83
C LYS A 146 -8.87 27.58 -7.05
N ARG A 147 -9.94 27.32 -6.29
CA ARG A 147 -11.16 28.13 -6.34
C ARG A 147 -10.89 29.58 -5.93
N ALA A 148 -10.16 29.79 -4.83
CA ALA A 148 -9.78 31.13 -4.38
C ALA A 148 -8.92 31.87 -5.42
N GLN A 149 -7.98 31.16 -6.06
CA GLN A 149 -7.16 31.71 -7.15
C GLN A 149 -8.03 32.15 -8.34
N ALA A 150 -8.96 31.30 -8.79
CA ALA A 150 -9.86 31.62 -9.90
C ALA A 150 -10.75 32.84 -9.60
N GLN A 151 -11.26 32.95 -8.37
CA GLN A 151 -12.06 34.09 -7.93
C GLN A 151 -11.26 35.40 -7.90
N GLN A 152 -10.00 35.35 -7.44
CA GLN A 152 -9.13 36.53 -7.45
C GLN A 152 -8.80 36.98 -8.88
N LEU A 153 -8.51 36.04 -9.78
CA LEU A 153 -8.26 36.33 -11.20
C LEU A 153 -9.49 36.98 -11.87
N HIS A 154 -10.69 36.49 -11.55
CA HIS A 154 -11.94 37.08 -12.02
C HIS A 154 -12.10 38.52 -11.51
N ALA A 155 -11.92 38.77 -10.22
CA ALA A 155 -12.05 40.10 -9.64
C ALA A 155 -11.04 41.11 -10.20
N LEU A 156 -9.80 40.67 -10.48
CA LEU A 156 -8.78 41.49 -11.15
C LEU A 156 -9.18 41.82 -12.60
N SER A 157 -9.81 40.88 -13.29
CA SER A 157 -10.29 41.09 -14.66
C SER A 157 -11.43 42.12 -14.69
N ASP A 158 -12.41 42.00 -13.80
CA ASP A 158 -13.54 42.95 -13.70
C ASP A 158 -13.07 44.38 -13.35
N THR A 159 -12.08 44.51 -12.48
CA THR A 159 -11.52 45.82 -12.10
C THR A 159 -10.68 46.44 -13.21
N GLY A 160 -9.92 45.64 -13.95
CA GLY A 160 -9.20 46.07 -15.16
C GLY A 160 -10.15 46.57 -16.26
N TYR A 161 -11.30 45.91 -16.45
CA TYR A 161 -12.35 46.39 -17.34
C TYR A 161 -12.91 47.74 -16.89
N LYS A 162 -13.27 47.90 -15.61
CA LYS A 162 -13.81 49.18 -15.09
C LYS A 162 -12.84 50.35 -15.25
N LEU A 163 -11.56 50.20 -14.87
CA LEU A 163 -10.57 51.28 -14.96
C LEU A 163 -10.34 51.78 -16.40
N ARG A 164 -10.41 50.88 -17.38
CA ARG A 164 -10.20 51.20 -18.80
C ARG A 164 -11.38 51.97 -19.41
N TYR A 165 -12.61 51.75 -18.91
CA TYR A 165 -13.77 52.56 -19.28
C TYR A 165 -13.67 53.99 -18.72
N TYR A 166 -13.24 54.16 -17.46
CA TYR A 166 -13.07 55.50 -16.88
C TYR A 166 -12.01 56.34 -17.61
N TYR A 167 -10.86 55.75 -17.97
CA TYR A 167 -9.85 56.46 -18.76
C TYR A 167 -10.32 56.82 -20.18
N THR A 168 -11.11 55.97 -20.83
CA THR A 168 -11.61 56.24 -22.19
C THR A 168 -12.69 57.32 -22.24
N VAL A 169 -13.48 57.49 -21.16
CA VAL A 169 -14.56 58.49 -21.09
C VAL A 169 -14.04 59.85 -20.58
N MET A 170 -12.95 59.90 -19.82
CA MET A 170 -12.38 61.17 -19.31
C MET A 170 -11.46 61.90 -20.32
N VAL A 171 -10.97 61.19 -21.35
CA VAL A 171 -10.05 61.73 -22.38
C VAL A 171 -10.80 62.02 -23.70
N ARG A 172 -12.11 62.28 -23.63
CA ARG A 172 -12.95 62.71 -24.75
C ARG A 172 -13.70 63.99 -24.43
#